data_AF-A0A7V9BHS4-F1
#
_entry.id   AF-A0A7V9BHS4-F1
#
_cell.length_a   1.000
_cell.length_b   1.000
_cell.length_c   1.000
_cell.angle_alpha   90.00
_cell.angle_beta   90.00
_cell.angle_gamma   90.00
#
_symmetry.space_group_name_H-M   'P 1'
#
loop_
_entity.id
_entity.type
_entity.pdbx_description
1 polymer ?
#
loop_
_entity_poly.entity_id
_entity_poly.type
_entity_poly.pdbx_seq_one_letter_code
_entity_poly.pdbx_strand_id
1 'polypeptide(L)'
;MHYADMIANGYHRMAPCPFQTQGIMLNPDGGMFFCENSDVVGNLRDTDAEALYFSPASQKHRNYVRDEKCPTCLSPCQMNVAAIKQVMPYAKFLVRAHGERRRHQSKVAALATETAL
;
A
#
# COMPACT_ATOMS: atom_id res chain seq x y z
N MET A 1 9.97 -6.76 9.87
CA MET A 1 9.15 -6.61 11.09
C MET A 1 8.46 -7.91 11.35
N HIS A 2 8.85 -8.58 12.42
CA HIS A 2 8.29 -9.85 12.84
C HIS A 2 7.04 -9.59 13.68
N TYR A 3 6.09 -10.53 13.68
CA TYR A 3 4.84 -10.41 14.45
C TYR A 3 5.09 -10.20 15.95
N ALA A 4 6.19 -10.78 16.45
CA ALA A 4 6.66 -10.60 17.81
C ALA A 4 6.99 -9.13 18.15
N ASP A 5 7.50 -8.36 17.19
CA ASP A 5 7.86 -6.95 17.39
C ASP A 5 6.61 -6.07 17.57
N MET A 6 5.48 -6.46 16.96
CA MET A 6 4.20 -5.75 17.12
C MET A 6 3.53 -6.06 18.46
N ILE A 7 3.63 -7.31 18.93
CA ILE A 7 3.12 -7.72 20.25
C ILE A 7 3.96 -7.07 21.37
N ALA A 8 5.28 -7.01 21.21
CA ALA A 8 6.19 -6.42 22.20
C ALA A 8 6.02 -4.90 22.36
N ASN A 9 5.54 -4.20 21.34
CA ASN A 9 5.33 -2.74 21.35
C ASN A 9 3.91 -2.31 21.77
N GLY A 10 3.21 -3.11 22.58
CA GLY A 10 1.87 -2.75 23.04
C GLY A 10 0.83 -2.72 21.91
N TYR A 11 0.99 -3.59 20.90
CA TYR A 11 0.08 -3.76 19.76
C TYR A 11 0.10 -2.64 18.72
N HIS A 12 1.03 -1.67 18.79
CA HIS A 12 1.07 -0.60 17.81
C HIS A 12 1.49 -1.06 16.42
N ARG A 13 0.62 -0.83 15.42
CA ARG A 13 0.85 -1.20 14.03
C ARG A 13 1.90 -0.32 13.37
N MET A 14 3.04 -0.92 13.03
CA MET A 14 4.09 -0.29 12.21
C MET A 14 4.04 -0.73 10.75
N ALA A 15 3.39 -1.86 10.45
CA ALA A 15 3.36 -2.44 9.11
C ALA A 15 2.33 -1.75 8.19
N PRO A 16 2.68 -1.49 6.92
CA PRO A 16 1.75 -0.90 5.97
C PRO A 16 0.54 -1.80 5.74
N CYS A 17 -0.64 -1.20 5.63
CA CYS A 17 -1.89 -1.91 5.34
C CYS A 17 -2.44 -1.48 3.97
N PRO A 18 -2.66 -2.41 3.02
CA PRO A 18 -3.21 -2.04 1.72
C PRO A 18 -4.67 -1.60 1.82
N PHE A 19 -5.43 -2.14 2.77
CA PHE A 19 -6.83 -1.75 2.99
C PHE A 19 -6.99 -0.34 3.56
N GLN A 20 -5.96 0.19 4.25
CA GLN A 20 -6.00 1.56 4.74
C GLN A 20 -6.05 2.57 3.60
N THR A 21 -5.43 2.30 2.45
CA THR A 21 -5.25 3.27 1.37
C THR A 21 -5.96 2.91 0.07
N GLN A 22 -6.09 1.62 -0.25
CA GLN A 22 -6.46 1.15 -1.58
C GLN A 22 -7.53 0.05 -1.58
N GLY A 23 -7.83 -0.55 -0.43
CA GLY A 23 -8.67 -1.75 -0.38
C GLY A 23 -10.14 -1.45 -0.12
N ILE A 24 -10.97 -2.29 -0.74
CA ILE A 24 -12.35 -2.58 -0.35
C ILE A 24 -12.49 -4.10 -0.25
N MET A 25 -13.45 -4.55 0.53
CA MET A 25 -13.88 -5.93 0.57
C MET A 25 -15.35 -6.00 0.15
N LEU A 26 -15.66 -7.04 -0.61
CA LEU A 26 -16.99 -7.27 -1.13
C LEU A 26 -17.37 -8.72 -0.82
N ASN A 27 -18.45 -8.90 -0.09
CA ASN A 27 -19.01 -10.21 0.20
C ASN A 27 -19.79 -10.75 -1.02
N PRO A 28 -19.97 -12.09 -1.12
CA PRO A 28 -20.73 -12.70 -2.21
C PRO A 28 -22.19 -12.26 -2.31
N ASP A 29 -22.78 -11.81 -1.20
CA ASP A 29 -24.14 -11.26 -1.13
C ASP A 29 -24.23 -9.79 -1.60
N GLY A 30 -23.10 -9.18 -1.93
CA GLY A 30 -23.00 -7.77 -2.34
C GLY A 30 -22.65 -6.80 -1.21
N GLY A 31 -22.49 -7.28 0.04
CA GLY A 31 -22.10 -6.42 1.17
C GLY A 31 -20.71 -5.82 1.01
N MET A 32 -20.61 -4.49 1.01
CA MET A 32 -19.34 -3.76 0.89
C MET A 32 -18.83 -3.30 2.26
N PHE A 33 -17.52 -3.39 2.49
CA PHE A 33 -16.82 -2.95 3.70
C PHE A 33 -15.34 -2.63 3.39
N PHE A 34 -14.61 -2.02 4.32
CA PHE A 34 -13.25 -1.53 4.02
C PHE A 34 -12.13 -2.52 4.36
N CYS A 35 -12.31 -3.35 5.39
CA CYS A 35 -11.36 -4.36 5.83
C CYS A 35 -12.06 -5.32 6.82
N GLU A 36 -11.41 -6.40 7.23
CA GLU A 36 -11.97 -7.34 8.22
C GLU A 36 -12.41 -6.71 9.56
N ASN A 37 -11.89 -5.55 9.94
CA ASN A 37 -12.27 -4.81 11.16
C ASN A 37 -13.33 -3.72 10.90
N SER A 38 -13.82 -3.62 9.66
CA SER A 38 -14.86 -2.70 9.24
C SER A 38 -16.19 -3.42 9.24
N ASP A 39 -17.21 -2.76 9.79
CA ASP A 39 -18.60 -3.14 9.53
C ASP A 39 -18.95 -3.01 8.04
N VAL A 40 -20.00 -3.72 7.63
CA VAL A 40 -20.64 -3.59 6.32
C VAL A 40 -21.30 -2.22 6.22
N VAL A 41 -20.91 -1.43 5.21
CA VAL A 41 -21.41 -0.07 5.00
C VAL A 41 -22.65 -0.01 4.09
N GLY A 42 -22.92 -1.09 3.37
CA GLY A 42 -24.11 -1.23 2.52
C GLY A 42 -23.98 -2.39 1.55
N ASN A 43 -24.93 -2.51 0.61
CA ASN A 43 -24.97 -3.59 -0.37
C ASN A 43 -25.02 -3.03 -1.80
N LEU A 44 -24.13 -3.53 -2.66
CA LEU A 44 -23.99 -3.10 -4.07
C LEU A 44 -25.12 -3.60 -4.98
N ARG A 45 -26.00 -4.48 -4.49
CA ARG A 45 -27.22 -4.89 -5.19
C ARG A 45 -28.31 -3.82 -5.11
N ASP A 46 -28.27 -2.99 -4.06
CA ASP A 46 -29.33 -2.03 -3.73
C ASP A 46 -28.90 -0.59 -4.02
N THR A 47 -27.60 -0.30 -3.84
CA THR A 47 -27.03 1.05 -4.03
C THR A 47 -25.89 0.99 -5.04
N ASP A 48 -25.81 2.01 -5.89
CA ASP A 48 -24.66 2.19 -6.77
C ASP A 48 -23.33 2.23 -5.98
N ALA A 49 -22.28 1.63 -6.53
CA ALA A 49 -21.00 1.46 -5.84
C ALA A 49 -20.28 2.78 -5.59
N GLU A 50 -20.33 3.72 -6.54
CA GLU A 50 -19.73 5.04 -6.38
C GLU A 50 -20.46 5.82 -5.29
N ALA A 51 -21.79 5.84 -5.38
CA ALA A 51 -22.63 6.49 -4.38
C ALA A 51 -22.40 5.92 -2.97
N LEU A 52 -22.33 4.59 -2.83
CA LEU A 52 -22.09 3.94 -1.55
C LEU A 52 -20.68 4.25 -1.02
N TYR A 53 -19.66 4.11 -1.86
CA TYR A 53 -18.27 4.30 -1.46
C TYR A 53 -17.99 5.75 -1.04
N PHE A 54 -18.41 6.73 -1.83
CA PHE A 54 -18.16 8.15 -1.55
C PHE A 54 -19.18 8.80 -0.62
N SER A 55 -20.20 8.05 -0.16
CA SER A 55 -21.18 8.60 0.78
C SER A 55 -20.51 9.14 2.06
N PRO A 56 -21.04 10.22 2.67
CA PRO A 56 -20.50 10.75 3.92
C PRO A 56 -20.48 9.73 5.06
N ALA A 57 -21.46 8.82 5.12
CA ALA A 57 -21.53 7.76 6.11
C ALA A 57 -20.38 6.75 5.95
N SER A 58 -20.15 6.27 4.72
CA SER A 58 -19.04 5.37 4.40
C SER A 58 -17.68 6.02 4.69
N GLN A 59 -17.49 7.29 4.32
CA GLN A 59 -16.24 7.99 4.59
C GLN A 59 -16.01 8.22 6.10
N LYS A 60 -17.07 8.53 6.87
CA LYS A 60 -17.00 8.62 8.33
C LYS A 60 -16.61 7.28 8.95
N HIS A 61 -17.21 6.18 8.48
CA HIS A 61 -16.87 4.84 8.95
C HIS A 61 -15.42 4.47 8.63
N ARG A 62 -14.96 4.77 7.41
CA ARG A 62 -13.57 4.55 7.01
C ARG A 62 -12.58 5.29 7.91
N ASN A 63 -12.89 6.55 8.24
CA ASN A 63 -12.06 7.34 9.15
C ASN A 63 -12.06 6.74 10.56
N TYR A 64 -13.22 6.32 11.08
CA TYR A 64 -13.30 5.61 12.37
C TYR A 64 -12.43 4.35 12.38
N VAL A 65 -12.53 3.49 11.36
CA VAL A 65 -11.70 2.28 11.27
C VAL A 65 -10.20 2.65 11.25
N ARG A 66 -9.82 3.67 10.46
CA ARG A 66 -8.44 4.16 10.38
C ARG A 66 -7.92 4.67 11.72
N ASP A 67 -8.72 5.44 12.42
CA ASP A 67 -8.27 6.19 13.61
C ASP A 67 -8.35 5.33 14.87
N GLU A 68 -9.33 4.43 14.96
CA GLU A 68 -9.63 3.67 16.19
C GLU A 68 -9.25 2.19 16.11
N LYS A 69 -9.27 1.59 14.91
CA LYS A 69 -9.00 0.14 14.75
C LYS A 69 -7.61 -0.13 14.20
N CYS A 70 -7.16 0.64 13.20
CA CYS A 70 -5.86 0.39 12.58
C CYS A 70 -4.65 0.51 13.53
N PRO A 71 -4.60 1.41 14.53
CA PRO A 71 -3.42 1.57 15.38
C PRO A 71 -3.05 0.31 16.16
N THR A 72 -4.03 -0.55 16.47
CA THR A 72 -3.83 -1.80 17.23
C THR A 72 -4.10 -3.07 16.40
N CYS A 73 -4.35 -2.92 15.10
CA CYS A 73 -4.68 -4.03 14.21
C CYS A 73 -3.44 -4.89 13.92
N LEU A 74 -3.47 -6.13 14.41
CA LEU A 74 -2.41 -7.12 14.19
C LEU A 74 -2.52 -7.87 12.87
N SER A 75 -3.63 -7.73 12.14
CA SER A 75 -3.90 -8.63 11.04
C SER A 75 -2.87 -8.56 9.92
N PRO A 76 -2.38 -9.71 9.43
CA PRO A 76 -1.39 -9.79 8.38
C PRO A 76 -2.00 -9.64 6.98
N CYS A 77 -3.27 -9.25 6.86
CA CYS A 77 -3.99 -9.16 5.59
C CYS A 77 -3.14 -8.47 4.52
N GLN A 78 -2.64 -9.28 3.58
CA GLN A 78 -1.88 -8.82 2.42
C GLN A 78 -0.65 -7.97 2.76
N MET A 79 -0.03 -8.15 3.94
CA MET A 79 1.18 -7.41 4.32
C MET A 79 2.32 -7.62 3.31
N ASN A 80 2.46 -8.84 2.78
CA ASN A 80 3.42 -9.15 1.72
C ASN A 80 3.15 -8.35 0.45
N VAL A 81 1.88 -8.18 0.06
CA VAL A 81 1.50 -7.40 -1.12
C VAL A 81 1.83 -5.93 -0.91
N ALA A 82 1.55 -5.37 0.28
CA ALA A 82 1.89 -3.99 0.61
C ALA A 82 3.41 -3.77 0.57
N ALA A 83 4.19 -4.66 1.18
CA ALA A 83 5.65 -4.58 1.16
C ALA A 83 6.22 -4.66 -0.26
N ILE A 84 5.76 -5.62 -1.07
CA ILE A 84 6.21 -5.79 -2.45
C ILE A 84 5.86 -4.56 -3.30
N LYS A 85 4.62 -4.05 -3.20
CA LYS A 85 4.16 -2.88 -3.96
C LYS A 85 4.93 -1.61 -3.61
N GLN A 86 5.35 -1.44 -2.36
CA GLN A 86 6.10 -0.25 -1.93
C GLN A 86 7.59 -0.35 -2.26
N VAL A 87 8.20 -1.53 -2.09
CA VAL A 87 9.66 -1.68 -2.18
C VAL A 87 10.13 -1.99 -3.60
N MET A 88 9.44 -2.87 -4.33
CA MET A 88 9.93 -3.37 -5.61
C MET A 88 10.03 -2.29 -6.71
N PRO A 89 9.05 -1.37 -6.89
CA PRO A 89 9.16 -0.34 -7.90
C PRO A 89 10.37 0.58 -7.68
N TYR A 90 10.60 0.99 -6.42
CA TYR A 90 11.73 1.85 -6.08
C TYR A 90 13.07 1.14 -6.22
N ALA A 91 13.17 -0.12 -5.80
CA ALA A 91 14.37 -0.92 -6.00
C ALA A 91 14.70 -1.09 -7.50
N LYS A 92 13.70 -1.39 -8.34
CA LYS A 92 13.87 -1.46 -9.80
C LYS A 92 14.33 -0.13 -10.40
N PHE A 93 13.78 0.98 -9.94
CA PHE A 93 14.21 2.31 -10.35
C PHE A 93 15.68 2.54 -10.01
N LEU A 94 16.12 2.26 -8.79
CA LEU A 94 17.51 2.44 -8.37
C LEU A 94 18.49 1.59 -9.19
N VAL A 95 18.15 0.32 -9.44
CA VAL A 95 18.97 -0.57 -10.27
C VAL A 95 19.13 0.00 -11.70
N ARG A 96 18.04 0.46 -12.31
CA ARG A 96 18.08 1.07 -13.64
C ARG A 96 18.87 2.38 -13.64
N ALA A 97 18.62 3.26 -12.68
CA ALA A 97 19.32 4.54 -12.55
C ALA A 97 20.84 4.34 -12.40
N HIS A 98 21.26 3.35 -11.61
CA HIS A 98 22.66 2.98 -11.47
C HIS A 98 23.27 2.44 -12.78
N GLY A 99 22.52 1.61 -13.52
CA GLY A 99 22.92 1.13 -14.84
C GLY A 99 23.13 2.26 -15.86
N GLU A 100 22.18 3.19 -15.96
CA GLU A 100 22.27 4.33 -16.87
C GLU A 100 23.39 5.30 -16.48
N ARG A 101 23.61 5.56 -15.18
CA ARG A 101 24.74 6.38 -14.71
C ARG A 101 26.09 5.79 -15.15
N ARG A 102 26.28 4.47 -14.99
CA ARG A 102 27.53 3.80 -15.42
C ARG A 102 27.74 3.90 -16.93
N ARG A 103 26.69 3.65 -17.73
CA ARG A 103 26.73 3.80 -19.20
C ARG A 103 27.12 5.21 -19.62
N HIS A 104 26.55 6.22 -18.98
CA HIS A 104 26.89 7.62 -19.25
C HIS A 104 28.36 7.92 -18.92
N GLN A 105 28.85 7.48 -17.75
CA GLN A 105 30.26 7.66 -17.37
C GLN A 105 31.22 6.99 -18.35
N SER A 106 30.93 5.75 -18.80
CA SER A 106 31.73 5.07 -19.81
C SER A 106 31.74 5.81 -21.16
N LYS A 107 30.59 6.36 -21.59
CA LYS A 107 30.52 7.18 -22.81
C LYS A 107 31.35 8.45 -22.72
N VAL A 108 31.24 9.18 -21.59
CA VAL A 108 32.02 10.40 -21.35
C VAL A 108 33.52 10.09 -21.33
N ALA A 109 33.93 9.01 -20.67
CA ALA A 109 35.33 8.60 -20.63
C ALA A 109 35.89 8.22 -22.02
N ALA A 110 35.11 7.50 -22.84
CA ALA A 110 35.50 7.17 -24.21
C ALA A 110 35.69 8.42 -25.07
N LEU A 111 34.73 9.35 -25.03
CA LEU A 111 34.79 10.62 -25.77
C LEU A 111 36.00 11.47 -25.36
N ALA A 112 36.32 11.51 -24.07
CA ALA A 112 37.49 12.23 -23.56
C ALA A 112 38.82 11.60 -24.00
N THR A 113 38.84 10.29 -24.26
CA THR A 113 40.04 9.58 -24.75
C THR A 113 40.25 9.82 -26.25
N GLU A 114 39.16 9.89 -27.05
CA GLU A 114 39.22 10.19 -28.48
C GLU A 114 39.63 11.64 -28.79
N THR A 115 39.34 12.60 -27.91
CA THR A 115 39.73 14.02 -28.10
C THR A 115 41.16 14.33 -27.64
N ALA A 116 41.85 13.37 -27.01
CA ALA A 116 43.23 13.53 -26.53
C ALA A 116 44.28 12.98 -27.52
N LEU A 117 43.85 12.39 -28.65
CA LEU A 117 44.66 11.91 -29.77
C LEU A 117 44.55 12.89 -30.95
#